data_AF-A0AAE1LGJ5-F1
#
_entry.id   AF-A0AAE1LGJ5-F1
#
_cell.length_a   1.000
_cell.length_b   1.000
_cell.length_c   1.000
_cell.angle_alpha   90.00
_cell.angle_beta   90.00
_cell.angle_gamma   90.00
#
_symmetry.space_group_name_H-M   'P 1'
#
loop_
_entity.id
_entity.type
_entity.pdbx_description
1 polymer ?
#
loop_
_entity_poly.entity_id
_entity_poly.type
_entity_poly.pdbx_seq_one_letter_code
_entity_poly.pdbx_strand_id
1 'polypeptide(L)'
;MGTTIKTSSPHYPRSNGLAEKGVHIVKGEGHLTFSNQFVKKCADSGDNFLCAHMEYNNTPLSGTDVAPSQVLMSRLCRTGVPLLASKLQQKITDIKRILKRKQETMVNWQNKRAKKSSVSYKEGDNIVIRKENKWDKGVVAGRHQQAYSVPMRGSFLEPWFILSRRRL
;
A
#
# COMPACT_ATOMS: atom_id res chain seq x y z
N MET A 1 11.33 -20.54 -11.00
CA MET A 1 10.41 -19.59 -10.34
C MET A 1 10.81 -18.17 -10.76
N GLY A 2 10.15 -17.57 -11.74
CA GLY A 2 10.47 -16.22 -12.22
C GLY A 2 9.60 -15.18 -11.55
N THR A 3 10.13 -14.48 -10.55
CA THR A 3 9.42 -13.36 -9.90
C THR A 3 10.00 -12.03 -10.36
N THR A 4 9.16 -11.14 -10.88
CA THR A 4 9.56 -9.78 -11.24
C THR A 4 9.59 -8.90 -9.99
N ILE A 5 10.77 -8.36 -9.66
CA ILE A 5 10.91 -7.37 -8.59
C ILE A 5 10.37 -6.03 -9.11
N LYS A 6 9.43 -5.44 -8.38
CA LYS A 6 8.94 -4.09 -8.63
C LYS A 6 9.39 -3.18 -7.48
N THR A 7 10.17 -2.16 -7.80
CA THR A 7 10.62 -1.16 -6.83
C THR A 7 9.75 0.10 -6.91
N SER A 8 9.45 0.68 -5.76
CA SER A 8 8.85 2.02 -5.67
C SER A 8 9.89 3.11 -5.90
N SER A 9 9.44 4.28 -6.33
CA SER A 9 10.29 5.47 -6.36
C SER A 9 10.83 5.82 -4.96
N PRO A 10 12.09 6.27 -4.85
CA PRO A 10 12.64 6.74 -3.59
C PRO A 10 11.76 7.84 -2.98
N HIS A 11 11.61 7.84 -1.65
CA HIS A 11 10.83 8.85 -0.91
C HIS A 11 9.36 9.00 -1.34
N TYR A 12 8.78 7.98 -1.98
CA TYR A 12 7.38 7.97 -2.38
C TYR A 12 6.58 6.82 -1.69
N PRO A 13 6.37 6.92 -0.36
CA PRO A 13 5.70 5.88 0.45
C PRO A 13 4.31 5.52 -0.07
N ARG A 14 3.63 6.50 -0.68
CA ARG A 14 2.27 6.37 -1.24
C ARG A 14 2.12 5.24 -2.25
N SER A 15 3.18 4.88 -2.97
CA SER A 15 3.17 3.76 -3.92
C SER A 15 3.09 2.38 -3.24
N ASN A 16 3.52 2.28 -2.00
CA ASN A 16 3.47 1.06 -1.18
C ASN A 16 2.45 1.17 -0.02
N GLY A 17 1.45 2.05 -0.17
CA GLY A 17 0.55 2.42 0.92
C GLY A 17 -0.25 1.25 1.54
N LEU A 18 -0.49 0.16 0.79
CA LEU A 18 -1.16 -1.02 1.36
C LEU A 18 -0.28 -1.77 2.35
N ALA A 19 1.01 -1.94 2.03
CA ALA A 19 1.96 -2.58 2.93
C ALA A 19 2.19 -1.70 4.17
N GLU A 20 2.30 -0.38 3.99
CA GLU A 20 2.39 0.58 5.09
C GLU A 20 1.15 0.53 5.99
N LYS A 21 -0.05 0.44 5.42
CA LYS A 21 -1.26 0.27 6.23
C LYS A 21 -1.29 -1.07 6.96
N GLY A 22 -0.71 -2.13 6.38
CA GLY A 22 -0.52 -3.42 7.04
C GLY A 22 0.42 -3.31 8.26
N VAL A 23 1.59 -2.69 8.08
CA VAL A 23 2.53 -2.40 9.18
C VAL A 23 1.84 -1.58 10.26
N HIS A 24 1.05 -0.61 9.85
CA HIS A 24 0.29 0.24 10.72
C HIS A 24 -0.82 -0.50 11.50
N ILE A 25 -1.51 -1.48 10.90
CA ILE A 25 -2.50 -2.31 11.62
C ILE A 25 -1.80 -3.15 12.70
N VAL A 26 -0.61 -3.67 12.36
CA VAL A 26 0.20 -4.41 13.32
C VAL A 26 0.71 -3.45 14.42
N LYS A 27 1.21 -2.26 14.08
CA LYS A 27 1.93 -1.34 14.99
C LYS A 27 1.13 -0.21 15.65
N GLY A 28 0.01 0.26 15.10
CA GLY A 28 -0.77 1.40 15.60
C GLY A 28 -0.33 2.81 15.10
N GLU A 29 -1.09 3.86 15.48
CA GLU A 29 -0.82 5.28 15.17
C GLU A 29 -0.01 5.88 16.33
N GLY A 30 1.32 5.81 16.28
CA GLY A 30 2.19 6.39 17.31
C GLY A 30 3.66 6.32 16.95
N HIS A 31 4.30 7.48 16.81
CA HIS A 31 5.75 7.60 16.67
C HIS A 31 6.36 7.54 18.08
N LEU A 32 7.31 6.62 18.29
CA LEU A 32 8.01 6.36 19.55
C LEU A 32 7.09 5.84 20.66
N THR A 33 6.82 4.53 20.66
CA THR A 33 6.94 3.60 21.81
C THR A 33 6.39 2.24 21.33
N PHE A 34 7.02 1.17 21.78
CA PHE A 34 6.80 -0.23 21.41
C PHE A 34 5.43 -0.79 21.88
N SER A 35 4.30 -0.15 21.56
CA SER A 35 2.96 -0.61 21.97
C SER A 35 1.98 -0.68 20.78
N ASN A 36 2.00 -1.84 20.13
CA ASN A 36 1.27 -2.22 18.92
C ASN A 36 -0.21 -2.53 19.18
N GLN A 37 -1.17 -2.32 18.26
CA GLN A 37 -2.57 -2.77 18.49
C GLN A 37 -2.65 -4.30 18.69
N PHE A 38 -1.90 -5.09 17.91
CA PHE A 38 -1.88 -6.55 18.04
C PHE A 38 -1.06 -6.97 19.24
N VAL A 39 0.18 -6.46 19.37
CA VAL A 39 1.06 -6.89 20.48
C VAL A 39 0.56 -6.38 21.83
N LYS A 40 -0.06 -5.20 21.89
CA LYS A 40 -0.71 -4.71 23.12
C LYS A 40 -1.89 -5.59 23.49
N LYS A 41 -2.79 -5.91 22.55
CA LYS A 41 -3.91 -6.83 22.82
C LYS A 41 -3.42 -8.22 23.24
N CYS A 42 -2.40 -8.75 22.57
CA CYS A 42 -1.77 -10.01 22.95
C CYS A 42 -1.12 -9.94 24.35
N ALA A 43 -0.45 -8.85 24.69
CA ALA A 43 0.15 -8.65 26.01
C ALA A 43 -0.91 -8.54 27.11
N ASP A 44 -2.00 -7.81 26.84
CA ASP A 44 -3.11 -7.62 27.77
C ASP A 44 -3.90 -8.93 28.00
N SER A 45 -4.13 -9.73 26.95
CA SER A 45 -4.84 -11.01 27.02
C SER A 45 -3.95 -12.21 27.38
N GLY A 46 -2.62 -12.07 27.32
CA GLY A 46 -1.67 -13.19 27.42
C GLY A 46 -1.63 -14.11 26.19
N ASP A 47 -2.22 -13.69 25.07
CA ASP A 47 -2.38 -14.48 23.86
C ASP A 47 -1.17 -14.37 22.91
N ASN A 48 -0.97 -15.39 22.07
CA ASN A 48 0.06 -15.37 21.03
C ASN A 48 -0.32 -14.42 19.88
N PHE A 49 0.68 -13.76 19.29
CA PHE A 49 0.54 -12.96 18.06
C PHE A 49 -0.22 -13.69 16.93
N LEU A 50 -0.02 -15.00 16.79
CA LEU A 50 -0.71 -15.82 15.79
C LEU A 50 -2.22 -15.84 15.98
N CYS A 51 -2.71 -15.80 17.22
CA CYS A 51 -4.14 -15.73 17.53
C CYS A 51 -4.73 -14.41 17.02
N ALA A 52 -4.09 -13.28 17.33
CA ALA A 52 -4.51 -11.98 16.83
C ALA A 52 -4.46 -11.89 15.30
N HIS A 53 -3.44 -12.48 14.66
CA HIS A 53 -3.38 -12.58 13.20
C HIS A 53 -4.53 -13.41 12.61
N MET A 54 -4.87 -14.52 13.26
CA MET A 54 -6.01 -15.36 12.87
C MET A 54 -7.33 -14.60 12.99
N GLU A 55 -7.56 -13.88 14.07
CA GLU A 55 -8.77 -13.06 14.27
C GLU A 55 -8.89 -11.95 13.22
N TYR A 56 -7.78 -11.28 12.91
CA TYR A 56 -7.72 -10.30 11.83
C TYR A 56 -8.11 -10.89 10.48
N ASN A 57 -7.60 -12.09 10.17
CA ASN A 57 -7.94 -12.78 8.94
C ASN A 57 -9.43 -13.18 8.85
N ASN A 58 -10.12 -13.29 9.99
CA ASN A 58 -11.56 -13.57 10.06
C ASN A 58 -12.43 -12.32 10.24
N THR A 59 -11.81 -11.14 10.43
CA THR A 59 -12.53 -9.87 10.56
C THR A 59 -12.81 -9.30 9.17
N PRO A 60 -14.06 -8.87 8.88
CA PRO A 60 -14.38 -8.23 7.61
C PRO A 60 -13.49 -7.03 7.31
N LEU A 61 -13.01 -6.92 6.08
CA LEU A 61 -12.22 -5.76 5.65
C LEU A 61 -13.09 -4.51 5.68
N SER A 62 -12.54 -3.39 6.17
CA SER A 62 -13.27 -2.11 6.23
C SER A 62 -13.92 -1.76 4.88
N GLY A 63 -15.22 -1.44 4.90
CA GLY A 63 -16.04 -1.13 3.73
C GLY A 63 -16.50 -2.34 2.91
N THR A 64 -16.36 -3.57 3.43
CA THR A 64 -16.85 -4.81 2.81
C THR A 64 -17.25 -5.84 3.86
N ASP A 65 -18.17 -6.75 3.53
CA ASP A 65 -18.56 -7.86 4.41
C ASP A 65 -17.66 -9.11 4.26
N VAL A 66 -16.48 -8.95 3.64
CA VAL A 66 -15.58 -10.06 3.29
C VAL A 66 -14.30 -9.98 4.11
N ALA A 67 -13.96 -11.08 4.78
CA ALA A 67 -12.73 -11.21 5.56
C ALA A 67 -11.55 -11.71 4.69
N PRO A 68 -10.28 -11.44 5.06
CA PRO A 68 -9.10 -11.94 4.33
C PRO A 68 -9.10 -13.46 4.10
N SER A 69 -9.51 -14.25 5.10
CA SER A 69 -9.61 -15.71 4.97
C SER A 69 -10.64 -16.13 3.93
N GLN A 70 -11.72 -15.36 3.76
CA GLN A 70 -12.72 -15.61 2.73
C GLN A 70 -12.19 -15.22 1.35
N VAL A 71 -11.38 -14.17 1.24
CA VAL A 71 -10.71 -13.82 -0.01
C VAL A 71 -9.77 -14.94 -0.47
N LEU A 72 -8.99 -15.50 0.46
CA LEU A 72 -7.96 -16.50 0.15
C LEU A 72 -8.52 -17.92 0.05
N MET A 73 -9.42 -18.31 0.96
CA MET A 73 -9.88 -19.69 1.15
C MET A 73 -11.39 -19.88 0.95
N SER A 74 -12.13 -18.80 0.63
CA SER A 74 -13.60 -18.80 0.49
C SER A 74 -14.37 -19.25 1.73
N ARG A 75 -13.76 -19.20 2.92
CA ARG A 75 -14.37 -19.59 4.21
C ARG A 75 -13.81 -18.77 5.38
N LEU A 76 -14.51 -18.81 6.52
CA LEU A 76 -13.93 -18.36 7.78
C LEU A 76 -13.17 -19.52 8.45
N CYS A 77 -12.06 -19.21 9.11
CA CYS A 77 -11.34 -20.16 9.95
C CYS A 77 -12.02 -20.26 11.32
N ARG A 78 -11.83 -21.41 11.96
CA ARG A 78 -12.28 -21.60 13.34
C ARG A 78 -11.43 -20.73 14.26
N THR A 79 -12.08 -19.89 15.06
CA THR A 79 -11.44 -19.03 16.07
C THR A 79 -11.96 -19.41 17.46
N GLY A 80 -11.46 -18.74 18.51
CA GLY A 80 -11.97 -18.91 19.88
C GLY A 80 -13.41 -18.43 20.06
N VAL A 81 -13.89 -17.56 19.15
CA VAL A 81 -15.29 -17.11 19.14
C VAL A 81 -16.15 -18.20 18.50
N PRO A 82 -17.27 -18.60 19.14
CA PRO A 82 -18.18 -19.57 18.56
C PRO A 82 -18.76 -19.03 17.25
N LEU A 83 -18.57 -19.80 16.18
CA LEU A 83 -19.04 -19.49 14.83
C LEU A 83 -19.99 -20.58 14.36
N LEU A 84 -20.99 -20.19 13.57
CA LEU A 84 -21.92 -21.14 12.96
C LEU A 84 -21.16 -22.08 12.01
N ALA A 85 -21.42 -23.38 12.10
CA ALA A 85 -20.75 -24.40 11.27
C ALA A 85 -20.85 -24.13 9.75
N SER A 86 -21.94 -23.50 9.30
CA SER A 86 -22.13 -23.10 7.90
C SER A 86 -21.13 -22.05 7.41
N LYS A 87 -20.55 -21.24 8.30
CA LYS A 87 -19.54 -20.21 7.96
C LYS A 87 -18.13 -20.78 7.80
N LEU A 88 -17.87 -21.97 8.34
CA LEU A 88 -16.61 -22.71 8.19
C LEU A 88 -16.54 -23.46 6.86
N GLN A 89 -17.68 -23.62 6.18
CA GLN A 89 -17.77 -24.23 4.86
C GLN A 89 -17.37 -23.21 3.78
N GLN A 90 -16.78 -23.72 2.71
CA GLN A 90 -16.41 -22.89 1.57
C GLN A 90 -17.65 -22.40 0.84
N LYS A 91 -17.77 -21.08 0.68
CA LYS A 91 -18.81 -20.44 -0.11
C LYS A 91 -18.18 -19.64 -1.23
N ILE A 92 -18.33 -20.14 -2.45
CA ILE A 92 -17.91 -19.41 -3.64
C ILE A 92 -18.77 -18.16 -3.76
N THR A 93 -18.14 -17.01 -3.58
CA THR A 93 -18.75 -15.69 -3.69
C THR A 93 -17.93 -14.90 -4.71
N ASP A 94 -18.57 -14.00 -5.46
CA ASP A 94 -17.89 -13.11 -6.41
C ASP A 94 -17.11 -11.99 -5.69
N ILE A 95 -16.06 -12.41 -4.98
CA ILE A 95 -15.15 -11.57 -4.21
C ILE A 95 -14.36 -10.65 -5.16
N LYS A 96 -14.04 -11.14 -6.36
CA LYS A 96 -13.30 -10.37 -7.38
C LYS A 96 -14.04 -9.07 -7.72
N ARG A 97 -15.36 -9.13 -7.96
CA ARG A 97 -16.16 -7.94 -8.24
C ARG A 97 -16.18 -6.95 -7.07
N ILE A 98 -16.29 -7.45 -5.83
CA ILE A 98 -16.28 -6.60 -4.63
C ILE A 98 -14.94 -5.87 -4.49
N LEU A 99 -13.83 -6.61 -4.61
CA LEU A 99 -12.48 -6.05 -4.53
C LEU A 99 -12.21 -5.06 -5.67
N LYS A 100 -12.67 -5.36 -6.90
CA LYS A 100 -12.56 -4.46 -8.04
C LYS A 100 -13.27 -3.13 -7.80
N ARG A 101 -14.51 -3.15 -7.31
CA ARG A 101 -15.24 -1.92 -6.95
C ARG A 101 -14.53 -1.11 -5.86
N LYS A 102 -13.97 -1.79 -4.86
CA LYS A 102 -13.17 -1.14 -3.81
C LYS A 102 -11.91 -0.47 -4.39
N GLN A 103 -11.24 -1.15 -5.33
CA GLN A 103 -10.08 -0.59 -6.04
C GLN A 103 -10.47 0.61 -6.91
N GLU A 104 -11.55 0.53 -7.67
CA GLU A 104 -12.07 1.63 -8.49
C GLU A 104 -12.42 2.85 -7.64
N THR A 105 -13.05 2.61 -6.48
CA THR A 105 -13.38 3.67 -5.52
C THR A 105 -12.11 4.33 -4.99
N MET A 106 -11.09 3.54 -4.61
CA MET A 106 -9.80 4.06 -4.16
C MET A 106 -9.10 4.88 -5.24
N VAL A 107 -9.10 4.40 -6.49
CA VAL A 107 -8.56 5.12 -7.65
C VAL A 107 -9.30 6.44 -7.84
N ASN A 108 -10.63 6.45 -7.75
CA ASN A 108 -11.43 7.66 -7.88
C ASN A 108 -11.08 8.68 -6.77
N TRP A 109 -11.00 8.26 -5.51
CA TRP A 109 -10.60 9.13 -4.40
C TRP A 109 -9.19 9.71 -4.58
N GLN A 110 -8.26 8.89 -5.06
CA GLN A 110 -6.89 9.32 -5.34
C GLN A 110 -6.86 10.34 -6.51
N ASN A 111 -7.60 10.07 -7.59
CA ASN A 111 -7.66 10.93 -8.77
C ASN A 111 -8.35 12.27 -8.48
N LYS A 112 -9.33 12.32 -7.57
CA LYS A 112 -9.93 13.60 -7.10
C LYS A 112 -8.89 14.55 -6.53
N ARG A 113 -7.83 14.02 -5.90
CA ARG A 113 -6.72 14.80 -5.32
C ARG A 113 -5.57 15.04 -6.31
N ALA A 114 -5.63 14.47 -7.51
CA ALA A 114 -4.60 14.67 -8.53
C ALA A 114 -4.77 16.04 -9.20
N LYS A 115 -3.65 16.70 -9.53
CA LYS A 115 -3.69 17.93 -10.32
C LYS A 115 -4.22 17.60 -11.72
N LYS A 116 -5.21 18.38 -12.19
CA LYS A 116 -5.87 18.19 -13.50
C LYS A 116 -4.93 18.35 -14.69
N SER A 117 -3.82 19.07 -14.52
CA SER A 117 -2.75 19.18 -15.52
C SER A 117 -1.54 18.34 -15.10
N SER A 118 -1.41 17.14 -15.67
CA SER A 118 -0.14 16.42 -15.63
C SER A 118 0.83 17.09 -16.60
N VAL A 119 1.92 17.64 -16.06
CA VAL A 119 3.04 18.08 -16.91
C VAL A 119 3.72 16.83 -17.43
N SER A 120 3.60 16.55 -18.73
CA SER A 120 4.38 15.50 -19.36
C SER A 120 5.76 16.04 -19.71
N TYR A 121 6.81 15.47 -19.13
CA TYR A 121 8.19 15.79 -19.44
C TYR A 121 8.69 14.95 -20.62
N LYS A 122 9.53 15.54 -21.47
CA LYS A 122 10.28 14.85 -22.52
C LYS A 122 11.70 14.57 -22.05
N GLU A 123 12.35 13.60 -22.69
CA GLU A 123 13.78 13.35 -22.49
C GLU A 123 14.57 14.63 -22.81
N GLY A 124 15.53 14.98 -21.95
CA GLY A 124 16.29 16.22 -22.04
C GLY A 124 15.65 17.42 -21.33
N ASP A 125 14.43 17.31 -20.80
CA ASP A 125 13.85 18.41 -20.02
C ASP A 125 14.57 18.60 -18.68
N ASN A 126 14.90 19.86 -18.39
CA ASN A 126 15.40 20.29 -17.08
C ASN A 126 14.28 20.24 -16.03
N ILE A 127 14.55 19.51 -14.95
CA ILE A 127 13.62 19.28 -13.85
C ILE A 127 14.30 19.53 -12.50
N VAL A 128 13.48 19.64 -11.46
CA VAL A 128 13.93 19.66 -10.07
C VAL A 128 13.29 18.51 -9.32
N ILE A 129 14.12 17.77 -8.58
CA ILE A 129 13.70 16.65 -7.73
C ILE A 129 13.77 17.09 -6.29
N ARG A 130 12.81 16.66 -5.48
CA ARG A 130 12.84 16.85 -4.03
C ARG A 130 13.44 15.62 -3.36
N LYS A 131 14.59 15.78 -2.71
CA LYS A 131 15.26 14.76 -1.89
C LYS A 131 15.40 15.28 -0.46
N GLU A 132 14.85 14.56 0.52
CA GLU A 132 15.03 14.90 1.95
C GLU A 132 14.81 16.39 2.28
N ASN A 133 13.77 17.00 1.70
CA ASN A 133 13.43 18.43 1.77
C ASN A 133 14.37 19.42 1.06
N LYS A 134 15.40 18.96 0.35
CA LYS A 134 16.23 19.76 -0.56
C LYS A 134 15.77 19.58 -2.01
N TRP A 135 16.01 20.59 -2.83
CA TRP A 135 15.68 20.58 -4.26
C TRP A 135 16.96 20.46 -5.07
N ASP A 136 17.11 19.36 -5.80
CA ASP A 136 18.25 19.11 -6.67
C ASP A 136 17.85 19.22 -8.14
N LYS A 137 18.73 19.79 -8.96
CA LYS A 137 18.52 19.92 -10.41
C LYS A 137 18.86 18.60 -11.10
N GLY A 138 18.04 18.21 -12.08
CA GLY A 138 18.24 17.00 -12.87
C GLY A 138 17.72 17.14 -14.29
N VAL A 139 18.03 16.15 -15.13
CA VAL A 139 17.58 16.06 -16.53
C VAL A 139 16.84 14.74 -16.73
N VAL A 140 15.68 14.76 -17.38
CA VAL A 140 14.93 13.53 -17.65
C VAL A 140 15.70 12.68 -18.67
N ALA A 141 16.07 11.46 -18.27
CA ALA A 141 16.73 10.48 -19.14
C ALA A 141 15.76 9.47 -19.76
N GLY A 142 14.54 9.34 -19.22
CA GLY A 142 13.56 8.39 -19.74
C GLY A 142 12.24 8.44 -18.97
N ARG A 143 11.21 7.83 -19.57
CA ARG A 143 9.83 7.82 -19.04
C ARG A 143 9.38 6.42 -18.67
N HIS A 144 8.79 6.30 -17.49
CA HIS A 144 8.02 5.14 -17.04
C HIS A 144 6.53 5.50 -16.94
N GLN A 145 5.65 4.51 -16.68
CA GLN A 145 4.19 4.72 -16.68
C GLN A 145 3.73 5.88 -15.76
N GLN A 146 4.33 6.01 -14.58
CA GLN A 146 4.00 7.03 -13.58
C GLN A 146 5.23 7.72 -12.99
N ALA A 147 6.43 7.49 -13.54
CA ALA A 147 7.69 8.00 -13.03
C ALA A 147 8.63 8.36 -14.18
N TYR A 148 9.71 9.07 -13.90
CA TYR A 148 10.74 9.47 -14.86
C TYR A 148 12.11 9.04 -14.34
N SER A 149 12.97 8.51 -15.20
CA SER A 149 14.35 8.19 -14.83
C SER A 149 15.19 9.45 -14.89
N VAL A 150 15.99 9.66 -13.85
CA VAL A 150 16.86 10.85 -13.73
C VAL A 150 18.24 10.38 -13.30
N PRO A 151 19.30 10.71 -14.07
CA PRO A 151 20.67 10.35 -13.72
C PRO A 151 21.14 11.26 -12.58
N MET A 152 21.57 10.64 -11.49
CA MET A 152 22.18 11.35 -10.36
C MET A 152 23.70 11.48 -10.58
N ARG A 153 24.34 12.48 -9.95
CA ARG A 153 25.81 12.60 -9.91
C ARG A 153 26.38 11.33 -9.25
N GLY A 154 26.85 10.39 -10.07
CA GLY A 154 27.22 9.04 -9.64
C GLY A 154 26.31 7.96 -10.24
N SER A 155 26.34 7.82 -11.57
CA SER A 155 26.12 6.60 -12.37
C SER A 155 24.86 5.73 -12.24
N PHE A 156 23.89 6.00 -11.35
CA PHE A 156 22.62 5.24 -11.31
C PHE A 156 21.42 6.04 -11.82
N LEU A 157 20.64 5.41 -12.71
CA LEU A 157 19.33 5.89 -13.16
C LEU A 157 18.28 5.42 -12.17
N GLU A 158 17.69 6.35 -11.42
CA GLU A 158 16.61 6.04 -10.49
C GLU A 158 15.25 6.51 -11.03
N PRO A 159 14.17 5.73 -10.85
CA PRO A 159 12.83 6.15 -11.23
C PRO A 159 12.23 7.09 -10.16
N TRP A 160 12.07 8.37 -10.50
CA TRP A 160 11.54 9.41 -9.63
C TRP A 160 10.13 9.87 -10.03
N PHE A 161 9.30 10.18 -9.02
CA PHE A 161 8.03 10.87 -9.23
C PHE A 161 8.26 12.39 -9.23
N ILE A 162 8.05 13.06 -10.36
CA ILE A 162 8.34 14.50 -10.52
C ILE A 162 7.15 15.33 -10.01
N LEU A 163 7.41 16.30 -9.13
CA LEU A 163 6.36 17.05 -8.44
C LEU A 163 6.01 18.43 -9.04
N SER A 164 6.89 19.08 -9.82
CA SER A 164 6.54 20.22 -10.68
C SER A 164 7.76 20.80 -11.42
N ARG A 165 7.49 21.57 -12.48
CA ARG A 165 8.40 22.59 -13.03
C ARG A 165 8.13 23.89 -12.26
N ARG A 166 9.02 24.31 -11.35
CA ARG A 166 9.08 25.75 -10.99
C ARG A 166 10.10 26.38 -11.92
N ARG A 167 9.71 27.43 -12.64
CA ARG A 167 10.67 28.35 -13.25
C ARG A 167 11.56 28.86 -12.11
N LEU A 168 12.87 28.66 -12.24
CA LEU A 168 13.83 29.57 -11.64
C LEU A 168 13.77 30.89 -12.42
#